data_AF-A0A9Y2KXT3-F1
#
_entry.id   AF-A0A9Y2KXT3-F1
#
_cell.length_a   1.000
_cell.length_b   1.000
_cell.length_c   1.000
_cell.angle_alpha   90.00
_cell.angle_beta   90.00
_cell.angle_gamma   90.00
#
_symmetry.space_group_name_H-M   'P 1'
#
loop_
_entity.id
_entity.type
_entity.pdbx_description
1 polymer ?
#
loop_
_entity_poly.entity_id
_entity_poly.type
_entity_poly.pdbx_seq_one_letter_code
_entity_poly.pdbx_strand_id
1 'polypeptide(L)'
;MKHSERLENIMLGEEYVAELDYGQMGLMLLYGLEGTTPPEGDLYDLSEFGIPTSCRPGIKKVIQAAINASKPLGRMPKRARKTIPKRISLTEILEAVSNRHPPIVHRFGAGVGMLLMRQESDNLVSVLLALKDKNIPVLPIHDAVLVPVENDFEAQEVMIRVFKEHVDLTPEVSIEHP
;
A
#
# COMPACT_ATOMS: atom_id res chain seq x y z
N MET A 1 -11.32 11.57 -16.72
CA MET A 1 -10.10 12.15 -16.14
C MET A 1 -9.14 11.01 -15.88
N LYS A 2 -8.00 10.98 -16.58
CA LYS A 2 -6.92 10.02 -16.27
C LYS A 2 -6.29 10.40 -14.93
N HIS A 3 -5.65 9.44 -14.26
CA HIS A 3 -5.01 9.66 -12.96
C HIS A 3 -4.00 10.81 -12.99
N SER A 4 -3.22 10.90 -14.07
CA SER A 4 -2.24 11.96 -14.32
C SER A 4 -2.84 13.36 -14.50
N GLU A 5 -4.06 13.47 -15.03
CA GLU A 5 -4.73 14.75 -15.26
C GLU A 5 -5.40 15.31 -13.99
N ARG A 6 -5.39 14.55 -12.89
CA ARG A 6 -6.07 14.94 -11.65
C ARG A 6 -5.32 16.05 -10.93
N LEU A 7 -3.99 15.94 -10.82
CA LEU A 7 -3.16 16.86 -10.05
C LEU A 7 -3.10 18.25 -10.71
N GLU A 8 -3.12 18.29 -12.05
CA GLU A 8 -3.14 19.54 -12.83
C GLU A 8 -4.33 20.47 -12.50
N ASN A 9 -5.40 19.92 -11.92
CA ASN A 9 -6.65 20.64 -11.63
C ASN A 9 -6.88 20.91 -10.14
N ILE A 10 -5.94 20.54 -9.27
CA ILE A 10 -6.04 20.74 -7.82
C ILE A 10 -4.94 21.70 -7.39
N MET A 11 -5.33 22.78 -6.72
CA MET A 11 -4.41 23.71 -6.09
C MET A 11 -4.76 23.86 -4.61
N LEU A 12 -3.73 24.02 -3.79
CA LEU A 12 -3.87 24.39 -2.39
C LEU A 12 -3.35 25.82 -2.22
N GLY A 13 -4.28 26.76 -2.02
CA GLY A 13 -3.97 28.18 -2.15
C GLY A 13 -3.78 28.55 -3.62
N GLU A 14 -2.61 29.05 -3.96
CA GLU A 14 -2.22 29.40 -5.34
C GLU A 14 -1.16 28.45 -5.92
N GLU A 15 -0.91 27.33 -5.24
CA GLU A 15 0.15 26.38 -5.60
C GLU A 15 -0.41 25.04 -6.07
N TYR A 16 0.27 24.47 -7.06
CA TYR A 16 0.04 23.10 -7.49
C TYR A 16 0.37 22.12 -6.36
N VAL A 17 -0.26 20.95 -6.42
CA VAL A 17 -0.09 19.90 -5.41
C VAL A 17 0.73 18.73 -5.93
N ALA A 18 1.57 18.17 -5.06
CA ALA A 18 2.15 16.85 -5.24
C ALA A 18 1.31 15.81 -4.47
N GLU A 19 1.21 14.60 -5.01
CA GLU A 19 0.61 13.44 -4.35
C GLU A 19 1.69 12.55 -3.75
N LEU A 20 1.57 12.26 -2.46
CA LEU A 20 2.44 11.34 -1.75
C LEU A 20 1.66 10.11 -1.31
N ASP A 21 2.14 8.93 -1.68
CA ASP A 21 1.48 7.65 -1.38
C ASP A 21 2.46 6.64 -0.75
N TYR A 22 1.93 5.80 0.15
CA TYR A 22 2.72 4.75 0.79
C TYR A 22 2.93 3.55 -0.14
N GLY A 23 4.18 3.17 -0.30
CA GLY A 23 4.56 1.93 -0.96
C GLY A 23 4.09 0.70 -0.17
N GLN A 24 3.21 -0.09 -0.79
CA GLN A 24 2.89 -1.46 -0.34
C GLN A 24 2.29 -1.54 1.09
N MET A 25 1.61 -0.47 1.52
CA MET A 25 1.18 -0.23 2.90
C MET A 25 0.53 -1.44 3.59
N GLY A 26 -0.47 -2.08 2.97
CA GLY A 26 -1.18 -3.20 3.59
C GLY A 26 -0.30 -4.40 3.96
N LEU A 27 0.76 -4.69 3.19
CA LEU A 27 1.71 -5.75 3.55
C LEU A 27 2.71 -5.25 4.61
N MET A 28 3.20 -4.01 4.50
CA MET A 28 4.08 -3.40 5.50
C MET A 28 3.43 -3.39 6.89
N LEU A 29 2.15 -3.04 6.97
CA LEU A 29 1.40 -3.08 8.24
C LEU A 29 1.28 -4.48 8.81
N LEU A 30 1.09 -5.51 7.97
CA LEU A 30 1.09 -6.89 8.46
C LEU A 30 2.45 -7.31 9.01
N TYR A 31 3.53 -6.91 8.36
CA TYR A 31 4.89 -7.17 8.86
C TYR A 31 5.14 -6.48 10.20
N GLY A 32 4.71 -5.22 10.35
CA GLY A 32 4.77 -4.49 11.62
C GLY A 32 3.94 -5.14 12.72
N LEU A 33 2.73 -5.62 12.42
CA LEU A 33 1.89 -6.36 13.37
C LEU A 33 2.55 -7.66 13.87
N GLU A 34 3.32 -8.33 13.01
CA GLU A 34 4.07 -9.53 13.38
C GLU A 34 5.45 -9.21 14.00
N GLY A 35 5.88 -7.95 14.02
CA GLY A 35 7.21 -7.55 14.47
C GLY A 35 8.33 -8.19 13.63
N THR A 36 8.09 -8.35 12.33
CA THR A 36 9.03 -9.01 11.41
C THR A 36 9.43 -8.09 10.26
N THR A 37 10.61 -8.33 9.70
CA THR A 37 11.12 -7.55 8.56
C THR A 37 10.60 -8.11 7.23
N PRO A 38 10.04 -7.28 6.35
CA PRO A 38 9.66 -7.69 5.00
C PRO A 38 10.89 -8.09 4.15
N PRO A 39 10.74 -9.00 3.17
CA PRO A 39 11.81 -9.29 2.22
C PRO A 39 12.13 -8.06 1.36
N GLU A 40 13.35 -7.97 0.87
CA GLU A 40 13.79 -6.86 0.02
C GLU A 40 13.02 -6.82 -1.32
N GLY A 41 12.78 -5.60 -1.83
CA GLY A 41 12.15 -5.36 -3.12
C GLY A 41 10.62 -5.30 -3.09
N ASP A 42 10.01 -5.55 -4.24
CA ASP A 42 8.56 -5.51 -4.41
C ASP A 42 7.92 -6.74 -3.75
N LEU A 43 7.10 -6.51 -2.73
CA LEU A 43 6.37 -7.52 -1.97
C LEU A 43 5.28 -8.18 -2.82
N TYR A 44 4.91 -7.60 -3.96
CA TYR A 44 3.99 -8.23 -4.90
C TYR A 44 4.70 -8.99 -6.02
N ASP A 45 6.04 -8.96 -6.07
CA ASP A 45 6.81 -9.74 -7.03
C ASP A 45 6.98 -11.19 -6.56
N LEU A 46 6.55 -12.12 -7.41
CA LEU A 46 6.63 -13.57 -7.21
C LEU A 46 7.43 -14.24 -8.34
N SER A 47 8.26 -13.48 -9.06
CA SER A 47 9.08 -13.94 -10.17
C SER A 47 10.06 -15.05 -9.79
N GLU A 48 10.61 -14.97 -8.57
CA GLU A 48 11.44 -16.03 -7.96
C GLU A 48 10.70 -17.38 -7.82
N PHE A 49 9.35 -17.33 -7.80
CA PHE A 49 8.47 -18.51 -7.71
C PHE A 49 7.80 -18.85 -9.05
N GLY A 50 8.36 -18.37 -10.17
CA GLY A 50 7.90 -18.70 -11.52
C GLY A 50 6.66 -17.93 -11.99
N ILE A 51 6.21 -16.91 -11.25
CA ILE A 51 5.09 -16.07 -11.65
C ILE A 51 5.61 -14.77 -12.29
N PRO A 52 5.31 -14.48 -13.57
CA PRO A 52 5.84 -13.30 -14.24
C PRO A 52 5.50 -11.99 -13.52
N THR A 53 6.45 -11.04 -13.52
CA THR A 53 6.27 -9.69 -12.93
C THR A 53 5.08 -8.93 -13.52
N SER A 54 4.70 -9.20 -14.78
CA SER A 54 3.48 -8.65 -15.40
C SER A 54 2.18 -9.03 -14.69
N CYS A 55 2.21 -10.08 -13.85
CA CYS A 55 1.07 -10.51 -13.02
C CYS A 55 0.91 -9.68 -11.75
N ARG A 56 1.89 -8.81 -11.39
CA ARG A 56 1.89 -7.99 -10.17
C ARG A 56 0.54 -7.29 -9.89
N PRO A 57 -0.14 -6.62 -10.85
CA PRO A 57 -1.44 -5.98 -10.57
C PRO A 57 -2.56 -6.98 -10.21
N GLY A 58 -2.41 -8.24 -10.62
CA GLY A 58 -3.31 -9.33 -10.27
C GLY A 58 -2.97 -9.92 -8.91
N ILE A 59 -1.68 -10.13 -8.64
CA ILE A 59 -1.17 -10.62 -7.35
C ILE A 59 -1.60 -9.67 -6.23
N LYS A 60 -1.42 -8.34 -6.39
CA LYS A 60 -1.90 -7.34 -5.43
C LYS A 60 -3.38 -7.52 -5.08
N LYS A 61 -4.23 -7.79 -6.08
CA LYS A 61 -5.66 -8.03 -5.86
C LYS A 61 -5.95 -9.37 -5.18
N VAL A 62 -5.17 -10.41 -5.45
CA VAL A 62 -5.28 -11.70 -4.76
C VAL A 62 -4.93 -11.54 -3.28
N ILE A 63 -3.77 -10.93 -3.00
CA ILE A 63 -3.32 -10.66 -1.62
C ILE A 63 -4.35 -9.79 -0.89
N GLN A 64 -4.79 -8.68 -1.47
CA GLN A 64 -5.79 -7.81 -0.86
C GLN A 64 -7.12 -8.55 -0.60
N ALA A 65 -7.56 -9.43 -1.51
CA ALA A 65 -8.74 -10.25 -1.29
C ALA A 65 -8.51 -11.28 -0.17
N ALA A 66 -7.30 -11.82 -0.03
CA ALA A 66 -6.97 -12.80 1.00
C ALA A 66 -6.93 -12.15 2.40
N ILE A 67 -6.33 -10.97 2.52
CA ILE A 67 -6.29 -10.16 3.74
C ILE A 67 -7.71 -9.82 4.24
N ASN A 68 -8.61 -9.45 3.32
CA ASN A 68 -9.98 -9.06 3.64
C ASN A 68 -10.92 -10.26 3.84
N ALA A 69 -10.50 -11.48 3.51
CA ALA A 69 -11.33 -12.66 3.67
C ALA A 69 -11.30 -13.15 5.13
N SER A 70 -12.45 -13.65 5.61
CA SER A 70 -12.58 -14.36 6.89
C SER A 70 -12.48 -15.88 6.75
N LYS A 71 -12.03 -16.34 5.57
CA LYS A 71 -11.72 -17.74 5.26
C LYS A 71 -10.74 -17.81 4.09
N PRO A 72 -10.03 -18.94 3.89
CA PRO A 72 -9.16 -19.12 2.74
C PRO A 72 -9.86 -18.84 1.40
N LEU A 73 -9.14 -18.20 0.47
CA LEU A 73 -9.68 -17.89 -0.85
C LEU A 73 -9.92 -19.18 -1.66
N GLY A 74 -11.20 -19.49 -1.92
CA GLY A 74 -11.58 -20.63 -2.77
C GLY A 74 -11.70 -20.31 -4.27
N ARG A 75 -11.57 -19.03 -4.68
CA ARG A 75 -11.71 -18.64 -6.09
C ARG A 75 -10.92 -17.38 -6.43
N MET A 76 -10.41 -17.33 -7.65
CA MET A 76 -9.67 -16.18 -8.19
C MET A 76 -10.58 -14.94 -8.19
N PRO A 77 -10.15 -13.80 -7.62
CA PRO A 77 -10.90 -12.56 -7.72
C PRO A 77 -11.11 -12.14 -9.18
N LYS A 78 -12.35 -11.75 -9.54
CA LYS A 78 -12.72 -11.39 -10.93
C LYS A 78 -11.77 -10.34 -11.54
N ARG A 79 -11.37 -9.34 -10.75
CA ARG A 79 -10.47 -8.25 -11.18
C ARG A 79 -9.01 -8.68 -11.32
N ALA A 80 -8.59 -9.75 -10.64
CA ALA A 80 -7.22 -10.27 -10.70
C ALA A 80 -6.98 -11.06 -11.99
N ARG A 81 -8.00 -11.80 -12.47
CA ARG A 81 -7.93 -12.59 -13.71
C ARG A 81 -7.64 -11.77 -14.97
N LYS A 82 -7.85 -10.44 -14.95
CA LYS A 82 -7.53 -9.56 -16.08
C LYS A 82 -6.03 -9.48 -16.39
N THR A 83 -5.18 -9.67 -15.37
CA THR A 83 -3.72 -9.51 -15.47
C THR A 83 -2.98 -10.79 -15.12
N ILE A 84 -3.71 -11.88 -14.81
CA ILE A 84 -3.14 -13.20 -14.53
C ILE A 84 -3.52 -14.13 -15.69
N PRO A 85 -2.53 -14.68 -16.43
CA PRO A 85 -2.77 -15.67 -17.48
C PRO A 85 -3.60 -16.86 -16.99
N LYS A 86 -4.47 -17.41 -17.84
CA LYS A 86 -5.36 -18.53 -17.46
C LYS A 86 -4.63 -19.77 -16.95
N ARG A 87 -3.40 -20.00 -17.43
CA ARG A 87 -2.52 -21.10 -17.04
C ARG A 87 -2.06 -21.03 -15.59
N ILE A 88 -2.04 -19.85 -14.98
CA ILE A 88 -1.67 -19.67 -13.57
C ILE A 88 -2.95 -19.79 -12.73
N SER A 89 -2.97 -20.81 -11.88
CA SER A 89 -4.06 -21.09 -10.96
C SER A 89 -3.99 -20.20 -9.71
N LEU A 90 -5.09 -20.16 -8.95
CA LEU A 90 -5.08 -19.47 -7.65
C LEU A 90 -4.14 -20.19 -6.67
N THR A 91 -4.14 -21.53 -6.69
CA THR A 91 -3.32 -22.34 -5.77
C THR A 91 -1.84 -22.04 -5.94
N GLU A 92 -1.34 -22.00 -7.18
CA GLU A 92 0.06 -21.63 -7.46
C GLU A 92 0.41 -20.23 -6.93
N ILE A 93 -0.51 -19.26 -7.05
CA ILE A 93 -0.29 -17.91 -6.50
C ILE A 93 -0.26 -17.93 -4.98
N LEU A 94 -1.23 -18.59 -4.33
CA LEU A 94 -1.26 -18.63 -2.87
C LEU A 94 -0.05 -19.37 -2.29
N GLU A 95 0.44 -20.41 -2.97
CA GLU A 95 1.66 -21.12 -2.59
C GLU A 95 2.90 -20.22 -2.74
N ALA A 96 3.06 -19.54 -3.88
CA ALA A 96 4.14 -18.57 -4.08
C ALA A 96 4.10 -17.43 -3.05
N VAL A 97 2.91 -16.89 -2.77
CA VAL A 97 2.69 -15.88 -1.72
C VAL A 97 3.08 -16.42 -0.34
N SER A 98 2.75 -17.68 -0.04
CA SER A 98 3.11 -18.32 1.25
C SER A 98 4.63 -18.46 1.39
N ASN A 99 5.32 -18.81 0.30
CA ASN A 99 6.77 -18.95 0.28
C ASN A 99 7.50 -17.60 0.33
N ARG A 100 6.94 -16.55 -0.30
CA ARG A 100 7.49 -15.18 -0.25
C ARG A 100 7.25 -14.52 1.11
N HIS A 101 6.12 -14.78 1.75
CA HIS A 101 5.69 -14.15 2.99
C HIS A 101 5.41 -15.11 4.16
N PRO A 102 6.33 -16.00 4.55
CA PRO A 102 6.08 -16.95 5.64
C PRO A 102 5.63 -16.32 6.96
N PRO A 103 6.16 -15.16 7.41
CA PRO A 103 5.77 -14.58 8.70
C PRO A 103 4.30 -14.15 8.78
N ILE A 104 3.75 -13.63 7.68
CA ILE A 104 2.42 -13.00 7.68
C ILE A 104 1.33 -13.85 7.01
N VAL A 105 1.68 -14.98 6.37
CA VAL A 105 0.73 -15.80 5.61
C VAL A 105 -0.46 -16.28 6.43
N HIS A 106 -0.24 -16.54 7.73
CA HIS A 106 -1.27 -17.00 8.64
C HIS A 106 -2.38 -15.95 8.89
N ARG A 107 -2.14 -14.68 8.55
CA ARG A 107 -3.14 -13.60 8.60
C ARG A 107 -4.06 -13.58 7.37
N PHE A 108 -3.67 -14.23 6.28
CA PHE A 108 -4.52 -14.32 5.10
C PHE A 108 -5.70 -15.25 5.36
N GLY A 109 -6.91 -14.75 5.15
CA GLY A 109 -8.14 -15.46 5.50
C GLY A 109 -8.53 -15.36 6.98
N ALA A 110 -7.79 -14.61 7.81
CA ALA A 110 -8.09 -14.43 9.23
C ALA A 110 -9.02 -13.24 9.53
N GLY A 111 -9.53 -12.54 8.51
CA GLY A 111 -10.44 -11.42 8.68
C GLY A 111 -9.78 -10.14 9.23
N VAL A 112 -8.47 -9.97 9.02
CA VAL A 112 -7.71 -8.82 9.56
C VAL A 112 -7.85 -7.53 8.74
N GLY A 113 -8.56 -7.56 7.60
CA GLY A 113 -8.71 -6.40 6.73
C GLY A 113 -9.20 -5.13 7.44
N MET A 114 -10.21 -5.24 8.30
CA MET A 114 -10.73 -4.08 9.06
C MET A 114 -9.73 -3.53 10.08
N LEU A 115 -8.92 -4.41 10.69
CA LEU A 115 -7.85 -4.01 11.60
C LEU A 115 -6.80 -3.19 10.84
N LEU A 116 -6.39 -3.65 9.66
CA LEU A 116 -5.43 -2.92 8.83
C LEU A 116 -5.99 -1.57 8.38
N MET A 117 -7.23 -1.51 7.88
CA MET A 117 -7.86 -0.24 7.48
C MET A 117 -7.93 0.77 8.64
N ARG A 118 -8.14 0.28 9.86
CA ARG A 118 -8.10 1.13 11.06
C ARG A 118 -6.69 1.67 11.31
N GLN A 119 -5.67 0.82 11.24
CA GLN A 119 -4.27 1.22 11.41
C GLN A 119 -3.83 2.20 10.31
N GLU A 120 -4.22 1.97 9.05
CA GLU A 120 -3.99 2.88 7.92
C GLU A 120 -4.56 4.27 8.23
N SER A 121 -5.80 4.30 8.74
CA SER A 121 -6.47 5.55 9.11
C SER A 121 -5.76 6.27 10.26
N ASP A 122 -5.31 5.54 11.29
CA ASP A 122 -4.62 6.12 12.44
C ASP A 122 -3.25 6.68 12.06
N ASN A 123 -2.52 6.02 11.15
CA ASN A 123 -1.29 6.55 10.56
C ASN A 123 -1.57 7.83 9.76
N LEU A 124 -2.58 7.82 8.88
CA LEU A 124 -2.94 8.98 8.08
C LEU A 124 -3.32 10.19 8.94
N VAL A 125 -4.15 10.00 9.96
CA VAL A 125 -4.53 11.08 10.89
C VAL A 125 -3.30 11.67 11.59
N SER A 126 -2.34 10.84 11.99
CA SER A 126 -1.11 11.29 12.63
C SER A 126 -0.23 12.09 11.68
N VAL A 127 -0.15 11.72 10.40
CA VAL A 127 0.49 12.53 9.34
C VAL A 127 -0.20 13.89 9.20
N LEU A 128 -1.54 13.90 9.09
CA LEU A 128 -2.31 15.14 8.93
C LEU A 128 -2.09 16.10 10.11
N LEU A 129 -2.08 15.58 11.34
CA LEU A 129 -1.80 16.38 12.54
C LEU A 129 -0.37 16.92 12.56
N ALA A 130 0.61 16.08 12.22
CA ALA A 130 2.02 16.50 12.17
C ALA A 130 2.29 17.58 11.11
N LEU A 131 1.63 17.51 9.95
CA LEU A 131 1.72 18.54 8.91
C LEU A 131 1.01 19.83 9.31
N LYS A 132 -0.16 19.69 9.96
CA LYS A 132 -0.87 20.83 10.53
C LYS A 132 -0.03 21.58 11.56
N ASP A 133 0.69 20.88 12.44
CA ASP A 133 1.57 21.51 13.44
C ASP A 133 2.74 22.27 12.80
N LYS A 134 3.11 21.91 11.57
CA LYS A 134 4.10 22.62 10.73
C LYS A 134 3.48 23.73 9.88
N ASN A 135 2.18 23.99 9.99
CA ASN A 135 1.41 24.89 9.13
C ASN A 135 1.45 24.54 7.64
N ILE A 136 1.62 23.25 7.31
CA ILE A 136 1.60 22.77 5.93
C ILE A 136 0.15 22.38 5.59
N PRO A 137 -0.47 23.00 4.57
CA PRO A 137 -1.80 22.60 4.14
C PRO A 137 -1.75 21.22 3.48
N VAL A 138 -2.72 20.36 3.81
CA VAL A 138 -2.75 18.97 3.34
C VAL A 138 -4.19 18.50 3.09
N LEU A 139 -4.38 17.72 2.03
CA LEU A 139 -5.64 17.01 1.76
C LEU A 139 -5.42 15.50 1.76
N PRO A 140 -6.16 14.71 2.56
CA PRO A 140 -6.11 13.27 2.48
C PRO A 140 -6.89 12.72 1.27
N ILE A 141 -6.32 11.76 0.56
CA ILE A 141 -7.00 10.97 -0.48
C ILE A 141 -6.66 9.49 -0.26
N HIS A 142 -7.62 8.71 0.23
CA HIS A 142 -7.37 7.32 0.65
C HIS A 142 -6.22 7.23 1.66
N ASP A 143 -5.16 6.50 1.35
CA ASP A 143 -3.91 6.34 2.10
C ASP A 143 -2.81 7.34 1.67
N ALA A 144 -3.10 8.17 0.65
CA ALA A 144 -2.22 9.21 0.15
C ALA A 144 -2.58 10.60 0.70
N VAL A 145 -1.65 11.54 0.53
CA VAL A 145 -1.84 12.96 0.88
C VAL A 145 -1.46 13.85 -0.30
N LEU A 146 -2.20 14.95 -0.45
CA LEU A 146 -1.85 16.04 -1.35
C LEU A 146 -1.32 17.22 -0.54
N VAL A 147 -0.17 17.74 -0.93
CA VAL A 147 0.48 18.92 -0.32
C VAL A 147 0.96 19.85 -1.42
N PRO A 148 1.18 21.15 -1.15
CA PRO A 148 1.86 22.03 -2.08
C PRO A 148 3.21 21.45 -2.50
N VAL A 149 3.58 21.60 -3.78
CA VAL A 149 4.83 21.03 -4.33
C VAL A 149 6.05 21.47 -3.51
N GLU A 150 6.09 22.70 -3.00
CA GLU A 150 7.21 23.18 -2.18
C GLU A 150 7.37 22.42 -0.83
N ASN A 151 6.33 21.73 -0.38
CA ASN A 151 6.32 21.01 0.89
C ASN A 151 6.41 19.49 0.72
N ASP A 152 6.58 18.97 -0.50
CA ASP A 152 6.57 17.53 -0.77
C ASP A 152 7.65 16.77 0.03
N PHE A 153 8.87 17.30 0.09
CA PHE A 153 9.98 16.69 0.83
C PHE A 153 9.72 16.64 2.33
N GLU A 154 9.23 17.75 2.90
CA GLU A 154 8.88 17.82 4.32
C GLU A 154 7.71 16.86 4.64
N ALA A 155 6.74 16.74 3.72
CA ALA A 155 5.64 15.80 3.86
C ALA A 155 6.10 14.34 3.79
N GLN A 156 7.03 14.03 2.89
CA GLN A 156 7.63 12.70 2.78
C GLN A 156 8.34 12.31 4.09
N GLU A 157 9.15 13.21 4.65
CA GLU A 157 9.84 12.98 5.91
C GLU A 157 8.85 12.75 7.08
N VAL A 158 7.76 13.54 7.13
CA VAL A 158 6.70 13.34 8.13
C VAL A 158 6.02 11.99 7.96
N MET A 159 5.68 11.58 6.72
CA MET A 159 5.08 10.28 6.45
C MET A 159 5.98 9.12 6.89
N ILE A 160 7.27 9.15 6.51
CA ILE A 160 8.24 8.13 6.91
C ILE A 160 8.38 8.06 8.43
N ARG A 161 8.50 9.21 9.09
CA ARG A 161 8.64 9.28 10.56
C ARG A 161 7.41 8.70 11.26
N VAL A 162 6.20 9.15 10.90
CA VAL A 162 4.95 8.69 11.52
C VAL A 162 4.75 7.19 11.29
N PHE A 163 5.03 6.69 10.09
CA PHE A 163 4.92 5.26 9.82
C PHE A 163 5.90 4.45 10.69
N LYS A 164 7.13 4.92 10.84
CA LYS A 164 8.12 4.27 11.71
C LYS A 164 7.69 4.27 13.17
N GLU A 165 7.12 5.37 13.68
CA GLU A 165 6.61 5.45 15.06
C GLU A 165 5.46 4.46 15.31
N HIS A 166 4.61 4.22 14.31
CA HIS A 166 3.43 3.36 14.45
C HIS A 166 3.68 1.89 14.13
N VAL A 167 4.65 1.58 13.27
CA VAL A 167 4.81 0.26 12.63
C VAL A 167 6.22 -0.32 12.85
N ASP A 168 7.16 0.47 13.36
CA ASP A 168 8.59 0.14 13.55
C ASP A 168 9.29 -0.35 12.26
N LEU A 169 8.80 0.12 11.11
CA LEU A 169 9.36 -0.14 9.78
C LEU A 169 9.50 1.16 9.01
N THR A 170 10.42 1.18 8.05
CA THR A 170 10.60 2.33 7.15
C THR A 170 9.85 2.04 5.84
N PRO A 171 8.83 2.84 5.46
CA PRO A 171 8.15 2.67 4.18
C PRO A 171 8.91 3.36 3.05
N GLU A 172 8.61 2.95 1.82
CA GLU A 172 8.85 3.78 0.64
C GLU A 172 7.67 4.73 0.46
N VAL A 173 7.92 5.99 0.11
CA VAL A 173 6.88 6.99 -0.17
C VAL A 173 7.12 7.56 -1.56
N SER A 174 6.21 7.30 -2.49
CA SER A 174 6.30 7.84 -3.86
C SER A 174 5.73 9.25 -3.91
N ILE A 175 6.34 10.12 -4.72
CA ILE A 175 5.87 11.48 -4.98
C ILE A 175 5.49 11.58 -6.46
N GLU A 176 4.27 12.01 -6.76
CA GLU A 176 3.80 12.32 -8.10
C GLU A 176 3.51 13.83 -8.19
N HIS A 177 4.13 14.48 -9.18
CA HIS A 177 3.92 15.89 -9.48
C HIS A 177 2.88 16.06 -10.61
N PRO A 178 2.22 17.24 -10.70
CA PRO A 178 1.36 17.58 -11.83
C PRO A 178 2.14 17.73 -13.14
#